data_AF-A0AAV2NBN3-F1
#
_entry.id   AF-A0AAV2NBN3-F1
#
_cell.length_a   1.000
_cell.length_b   1.000
_cell.length_c   1.000
_cell.angle_alpha   90.00
_cell.angle_beta   90.00
_cell.angle_gamma   90.00
#
_symmetry.space_group_name_H-M   'P 1'
#
loop_
_entity.id
_entity.type
_entity.pdbx_description
1 polymer ?
#
loop_
_entity_poly.entity_id
_entity_poly.type
_entity_poly.pdbx_seq_one_letter_code
_entity_poly.pdbx_strand_id
1 'polypeptide(L)'
;MDNQENLNPNIPEPVRLSRKSTGVPIAKTARNKQLTDLDIELLILEVQKRTPLWDFSLPLDQRNRETVRRLWDEVSAELNGKLNAADAKK
;
A
#
# COMPACT_ATOMS: atom_id res chain seq x y z
N MET A 1 5.01 56.79 9.10
CA MET A 1 5.96 55.76 9.54
C MET A 1 5.46 54.41 9.07
N ASP A 2 5.11 54.32 7.78
CA ASP A 2 5.98 53.95 6.64
C ASP A 2 6.41 52.50 6.76
N ASN A 3 5.85 51.63 5.92
CA ASN A 3 6.66 50.68 5.17
C ASN A 3 5.88 50.25 3.93
N GLN A 4 6.32 50.85 2.83
CA GLN A 4 5.88 50.68 1.47
C GLN A 4 6.43 49.34 0.98
N GLU A 5 5.57 48.33 0.87
CA GLU A 5 5.95 47.04 0.27
C GLU A 5 6.08 47.24 -1.24
N ASN A 6 7.35 47.37 -1.64
CA ASN A 6 7.80 47.60 -2.99
C ASN A 6 7.46 46.39 -3.86
N LEU A 7 6.37 46.48 -4.64
CA LEU A 7 5.98 45.47 -5.63
C LEU A 7 6.97 45.50 -6.79
N ASN A 8 7.94 44.59 -6.78
CA ASN A 8 8.82 44.33 -7.91
C ASN A 8 7.97 43.81 -9.10
N PRO A 9 7.93 44.46 -10.27
CA PRO A 9 7.05 44.06 -11.37
C PRO A 9 7.60 42.90 -12.23
N ASN A 10 8.71 42.26 -11.83
CA ASN A 10 9.35 41.22 -12.63
C ASN A 10 9.35 39.84 -11.94
N ILE A 11 8.18 39.34 -11.61
CA ILE A 11 7.99 37.90 -11.34
C ILE A 11 7.09 37.39 -12.46
N PRO A 12 7.57 36.53 -13.39
CA PRO A 12 6.66 35.85 -14.30
C PRO A 12 5.70 35.00 -13.47
N GLU A 13 4.40 35.22 -13.63
CA GLU A 13 3.38 34.46 -12.90
C GLU A 13 3.65 32.96 -13.03
N PRO A 14 3.53 32.18 -11.94
CA PRO A 14 3.67 30.73 -12.03
C PRO A 14 2.55 30.20 -12.90
N VAL A 15 2.89 29.81 -14.13
CA VAL A 15 2.02 29.09 -15.06
C VAL A 15 1.38 27.93 -14.31
N ARG A 16 0.09 28.04 -14.02
CA ARG A 16 -0.69 26.96 -13.45
C ARG A 16 -0.75 25.84 -14.48
N LEU A 17 0.14 24.86 -14.33
CA LEU A 17 0.11 23.63 -15.11
C LEU A 17 -1.22 22.93 -14.79
N SER A 18 -2.20 23.08 -15.68
CA SER A 18 -3.49 22.41 -15.59
C SER A 18 -3.25 20.91 -15.66
N ARG A 19 -3.21 20.26 -14.50
CA ARG A 19 -3.06 18.80 -14.39
C ARG A 19 -4.37 18.20 -14.88
N LYS A 20 -4.39 17.78 -16.15
CA LYS A 20 -5.47 16.96 -16.71
C LYS A 20 -5.69 15.77 -15.77
N SER A 21 -6.86 15.70 -15.15
CA SER A 21 -7.26 14.55 -14.35
C SER A 21 -7.53 13.39 -15.31
N THR A 22 -6.48 12.65 -15.66
CA THR A 22 -6.66 11.31 -16.19
C THR A 22 -7.23 10.50 -15.03
N GLY A 23 -8.54 10.24 -15.06
CA GLY A 23 -9.20 9.38 -14.10
C GLY A 23 -8.57 8.01 -14.17
N VAL A 24 -7.69 7.71 -13.22
CA VAL A 24 -7.33 6.33 -12.91
C VAL A 24 -8.64 5.69 -12.42
N PRO A 25 -9.11 4.59 -13.02
CA PRO A 25 -10.24 3.87 -12.45
C PRO A 25 -9.79 3.42 -11.06
N ILE A 26 -10.34 4.07 -10.02
CA ILE A 26 -10.21 3.63 -8.63
C ILE A 26 -10.79 2.23 -8.62
N ALA A 27 -9.91 1.24 -8.53
CA ALA A 27 -10.28 -0.15 -8.36
C ALA A 27 -11.32 -0.20 -7.22
N LYS A 28 -12.48 -0.75 -7.54
CA LYS A 28 -13.63 -0.87 -6.64
C LYS A 28 -13.11 -1.43 -5.32
N THR A 29 -13.16 -0.62 -4.26
CA THR A 29 -12.83 -1.03 -2.91
C THR A 29 -13.61 -2.29 -2.60
N ALA A 30 -12.88 -3.40 -2.42
CA ALA A 30 -13.47 -4.66 -2.01
C ALA A 30 -14.23 -4.42 -0.71
N ARG A 31 -15.51 -4.78 -0.69
CA ARG A 31 -16.33 -4.72 0.52
C ARG A 31 -15.63 -5.51 1.62
N ASN A 32 -15.51 -4.91 2.81
CA ASN A 32 -15.01 -5.57 4.02
C ASN A 32 -15.76 -6.90 4.21
N LYS A 33 -15.16 -8.00 3.79
CA LYS A 33 -15.74 -9.33 3.91
C LYS A 33 -15.21 -9.87 5.23
N GLN A 34 -16.10 -10.12 6.18
CA GLN A 34 -15.69 -10.78 7.42
C GLN A 34 -15.11 -12.15 7.04
N LEU A 35 -13.88 -12.40 7.48
CA LEU A 35 -13.29 -13.72 7.37
C LEU A 35 -14.08 -14.68 8.27
N THR A 36 -14.32 -15.89 7.79
CA THR A 36 -14.78 -16.98 8.65
C THR A 36 -13.63 -17.52 9.49
N ASP A 37 -13.92 -18.23 10.58
CA ASP A 37 -12.87 -18.86 11.40
C ASP A 37 -11.97 -19.78 10.57
N LEU A 38 -12.56 -20.51 9.61
CA LEU A 38 -11.80 -21.35 8.67
C LEU A 38 -10.86 -20.53 7.77
N ASP A 39 -11.29 -19.34 7.31
CA ASP A 39 -10.42 -18.47 6.50
C ASP A 39 -9.24 -17.93 7.34
N ILE A 40 -9.47 -17.67 8.64
CA ILE A 40 -8.43 -17.25 9.59
C ILE A 40 -7.45 -18.40 9.85
N GLU A 41 -7.93 -19.61 10.11
CA GLU A 41 -7.09 -20.80 10.31
C GLU A 41 -6.20 -21.05 9.08
N LEU A 42 -6.77 -20.98 7.88
CA LEU A 42 -6.01 -21.12 6.63
C LEU A 42 -4.96 -20.01 6.49
N LEU A 43 -5.30 -18.76 6.81
CA LEU A 43 -4.36 -17.64 6.76
C LEU A 43 -3.18 -17.87 7.71
N ILE A 44 -3.45 -18.29 8.96
CA ILE A 44 -2.41 -18.57 9.95
C ILE A 44 -1.48 -19.67 9.44
N LEU A 45 -2.03 -20.76 8.89
CA LEU A 45 -1.22 -21.86 8.35
C LEU A 45 -0.32 -21.41 7.20
N GLU A 46 -0.83 -20.58 6.28
CA GLU A 46 -0.04 -20.08 5.15
C GLU A 46 1.03 -19.07 5.56
N VAL A 47 0.75 -18.22 6.56
CA VAL A 47 1.74 -17.30 7.12
C VAL A 47 2.83 -18.05 7.88
N GLN A 48 2.47 -19.08 8.67
CA GLN A 48 3.43 -19.90 9.42
C GLN A 48 4.47 -20.57 8.51
N LYS A 49 4.06 -21.03 7.31
CA LYS A 49 4.97 -21.63 6.32
C LYS A 49 6.00 -20.65 5.76
N ARG A 50 5.75 -19.35 5.84
CA ARG A 50 6.57 -18.29 5.23
C ARG A 50 7.32 -17.50 6.31
N THR A 51 8.40 -18.10 6.81
CA THR A 51 9.26 -17.54 7.88
C THR A 51 9.58 -16.05 7.73
N PRO A 52 9.89 -15.50 6.53
CA PRO A 52 10.21 -14.07 6.40
C PRO A 52 9.07 -13.11 6.74
N LEU A 53 7.82 -13.59 6.85
CA LEU A 53 6.67 -12.78 7.25
C LEU A 53 6.58 -12.54 8.76
N TRP A 54 7.15 -13.43 9.58
CA TRP A 54 6.97 -13.39 11.03
C TRP A 54 8.27 -13.52 11.84
N ASP A 55 9.35 -14.07 11.26
CA ASP A 55 10.64 -14.16 11.93
C ASP A 55 11.50 -12.91 11.70
N PHE A 56 11.50 -12.02 12.69
CA PHE A 56 12.29 -10.80 12.68
C PHE A 56 13.78 -11.01 13.00
N SER A 57 14.16 -12.23 13.38
CA SER A 57 15.56 -12.63 13.56
C SER A 57 16.28 -12.76 12.21
N LEU A 58 15.52 -12.89 11.11
CA LEU A 58 16.08 -12.97 9.76
C LEU A 58 16.68 -11.62 9.32
N PRO A 59 17.79 -11.65 8.57
CA PRO A 59 18.41 -10.46 7.98
C PRO A 59 17.45 -9.68 7.07
N LEU A 60 17.64 -8.36 7.01
CA LEU A 60 16.81 -7.47 6.18
C LEU A 60 16.81 -7.85 4.71
N ASP A 61 17.92 -8.39 4.18
CA ASP A 61 18.00 -8.87 2.80
C ASP A 61 16.96 -9.95 2.49
N GLN A 62 16.66 -10.81 3.48
CA GLN A 62 15.70 -11.90 3.35
C GLN A 62 14.25 -11.47 3.60
N ARG A 63 14.03 -10.39 4.36
CA ARG A 63 12.70 -9.83 4.66
C ARG A 63 12.50 -8.43 4.10
N ASN A 64 13.16 -8.14 2.98
CA ASN A 64 13.05 -6.84 2.35
C ASN A 64 11.60 -6.58 1.91
N ARG A 65 11.24 -5.32 1.67
CA ARG A 65 9.85 -4.93 1.35
C ARG A 65 9.30 -5.64 0.12
N GLU A 66 10.15 -5.95 -0.86
CA GLU A 66 9.74 -6.64 -2.08
C GLU A 66 9.44 -8.11 -1.80
N THR A 67 10.32 -8.79 -1.06
CA THR A 67 10.10 -10.17 -0.61
C THR A 67 8.84 -10.30 0.23
N VAL A 68 8.66 -9.43 1.23
CA VAL A 68 7.46 -9.45 2.08
C VAL A 68 6.19 -9.22 1.25
N ARG A 69 6.21 -8.27 0.30
CA ARG A 69 5.07 -8.03 -0.59
C ARG A 69 4.75 -9.27 -1.42
N ARG A 70 5.77 -9.85 -2.06
CA ARG A 70 5.61 -11.06 -2.89
C ARG A 70 5.03 -12.22 -2.07
N LEU A 71 5.52 -12.43 -0.86
CA LEU A 71 5.03 -13.49 0.02
C LEU A 71 3.55 -13.28 0.41
N TRP A 72 3.11 -12.04 0.63
CA TRP A 72 1.69 -11.74 0.85
C TRP A 72 0.83 -11.91 -0.41
N ASP A 73 1.38 -11.60 -1.59
CA ASP A 73 0.70 -11.87 -2.86
C ASP A 73 0.54 -13.39 -3.08
N GLU A 74 1.54 -14.20 -2.72
CA GLU A 74 1.47 -15.67 -2.73
C GLU A 74 0.41 -16.17 -1.74
N VAL A 75 0.45 -15.75 -0.47
CA VAL A 75 -0.59 -16.09 0.53
C VAL A 75 -2.00 -15.75 0.01
N SER A 76 -2.17 -14.58 -0.61
CA SER A 76 -3.45 -14.17 -1.20
C SER A 76 -3.90 -15.10 -2.33
N ALA A 77 -2.98 -15.54 -3.20
CA ALA A 77 -3.25 -16.49 -4.27
C ALA A 77 -3.63 -17.88 -3.74
N GLU A 78 -2.91 -18.40 -2.73
CA GLU A 78 -3.19 -19.68 -2.09
C GLU A 78 -4.56 -19.70 -1.39
N LEU A 79 -5.00 -18.57 -0.83
CA LEU A 79 -6.34 -18.41 -0.27
C LEU A 79 -7.41 -18.12 -1.34
N ASN A 80 -7.11 -18.46 -2.60
CA ASN A 80 -7.99 -18.33 -3.76
C ASN A 80 -8.51 -16.89 -3.97
N GLY A 81 -7.69 -15.90 -3.62
CA GLY A 81 -8.05 -14.48 -3.69
C GLY A 81 -9.20 -14.07 -2.75
N LYS A 82 -9.63 -14.93 -1.80
CA LYS A 82 -10.63 -14.57 -0.79
C LYS A 82 -10.11 -13.52 0.18
N LEU A 83 -8.79 -13.53 0.41
CA LEU A 83 -8.06 -12.59 1.24
C LEU A 83 -7.17 -11.75 0.31
N ASN A 84 -7.42 -10.44 0.24
CA ASN A 84 -6.51 -9.57 -0.49
C ASN A 84 -5.23 -9.35 0.36
N ALA A 85 -4.08 -9.17 -0.28
CA ALA A 85 -2.80 -8.96 0.41
C ALA A 85 -2.79 -7.75 1.37
N ALA A 86 -3.69 -6.79 1.19
CA ALA A 86 -3.85 -5.63 2.09
C ALA A 86 -4.68 -5.96 3.35
N ASP A 87 -5.65 -6.86 3.28
CA ASP A 87 -6.47 -7.33 4.40
C ASP A 87 -5.65 -8.27 5.30
N ALA A 88 -4.72 -9.02 4.70
CA ALA A 88 -3.85 -9.94 5.41
C ALA A 88 -2.74 -9.24 6.23
N LYS A 89 -2.43 -7.98 5.91
CA LYS A 89 -1.31 -7.21 6.49
C LYS A 89 -1.70 -6.32 7.67
N LYS A 90 -2.91 -6.46 8.21
CA LYS A 90 -3.44 -5.53 9.22
C LYS A 90 -2.89 -5.79 10.62
#